data_AF-A0A7Z9K1I4-F1
#
_entry.id   AF-A0A7Z9K1I4-F1
#
_cell.length_a   1.000
_cell.length_b   1.000
_cell.length_c   1.000
_cell.angle_alpha   90.00
_cell.angle_beta   90.00
_cell.angle_gamma   90.00
#
_symmetry.space_group_name_H-M   'P 1'
#
loop_
_entity.id
_entity.type
_entity.pdbx_description
1 polymer ?
#
loop_
_entity_poly.entity_id
_entity_poly.type
_entity_poly.pdbx_seq_one_letter_code
_entity_poly.pdbx_strand_id
1 'polypeptide(L)'
;VAYSRDEAKITLTGIPDRPGIAASIFGPLSDASVNVDMIVQNASDDGASADLTFTVGKADLDRAIEVIGGVRDLLQYQELLSDPNVVKVSVIGVGMRTHAGVAKTMFETLAEKGINIQVISTSEIKVSVLISEEYTELALRSLHTAYDLDDE
;
A
#
# COMPACT_ATOMS: atom_id res chain seq x y z
N VAL A 1 -6.95 15.93 4.69
CA VAL A 1 -6.27 14.61 4.58
C VAL A 1 -7.34 13.53 4.49
N ALA A 2 -7.12 12.42 3.77
CA ALA A 2 -8.07 11.31 3.67
C ALA A 2 -7.47 10.03 4.25
N TYR A 3 -8.31 9.11 4.73
CA TYR A 3 -7.83 7.79 5.16
C TYR A 3 -8.87 6.69 4.93
N SER A 4 -8.39 5.44 4.88
CA SER A 4 -9.20 4.22 4.87
C SER A 4 -8.66 3.24 5.90
N ARG A 5 -9.52 2.81 6.82
CA ARG A 5 -9.24 1.73 7.78
C ARG A 5 -9.67 0.36 7.27
N ASP A 6 -10.45 0.29 6.20
CA ASP A 6 -10.84 -0.98 5.59
C ASP A 6 -9.79 -1.40 4.57
N GLU A 7 -8.59 -1.70 5.07
CA GLU A 7 -7.45 -2.14 4.27
C GLU A 7 -6.76 -3.29 4.99
N ALA A 8 -6.39 -4.31 4.23
CA ALA A 8 -5.46 -5.34 4.61
C ALA A 8 -4.36 -5.42 3.55
N LYS A 9 -3.11 -5.52 3.99
CA LYS A 9 -1.93 -5.58 3.12
C LYS A 9 -1.56 -7.03 2.85
N ILE A 10 -1.25 -7.35 1.59
CA ILE A 10 -0.65 -8.62 1.17
C ILE A 10 0.63 -8.31 0.41
N THR A 11 1.72 -8.99 0.76
CA THR A 11 3.01 -8.88 0.08
C THR A 11 3.46 -10.26 -0.39
N LEU A 12 3.75 -10.37 -1.68
CA LEU A 12 4.42 -11.53 -2.28
C LEU A 12 5.88 -11.18 -2.49
N THR A 13 6.77 -11.92 -1.85
CA THR A 13 8.21 -11.69 -1.97
C THR A 13 8.84 -12.61 -3.00
N GLY A 14 9.86 -12.10 -3.69
CA GLY A 14 10.66 -12.87 -4.63
C GLY A 14 9.84 -13.52 -5.76
N ILE A 15 8.81 -12.84 -6.25
CA ILE A 15 8.10 -13.30 -7.46
C ILE A 15 9.03 -13.15 -8.68
N PRO A 16 8.96 -14.06 -9.67
CA PRO A 16 9.74 -13.92 -10.89
C PRO A 16 9.44 -12.59 -11.60
N ASP A 17 10.47 -11.82 -11.96
CA ASP A 17 10.27 -10.56 -12.69
C ASP A 17 10.20 -10.82 -14.19
N ARG A 18 9.03 -11.28 -14.65
CA ARG A 18 8.76 -11.57 -16.07
C ARG A 18 7.34 -11.21 -16.48
N PRO A 19 7.08 -10.96 -17.77
CA PRO A 19 5.74 -10.66 -18.27
C PRO A 19 4.70 -11.72 -17.87
N GLY A 20 3.52 -11.26 -17.46
CA GLY A 20 2.37 -12.12 -17.12
C GLY A 20 2.24 -12.46 -15.63
N ILE A 21 3.25 -12.22 -14.79
CA ILE A 21 3.17 -12.52 -13.35
C ILE A 21 2.10 -11.66 -12.67
N ALA A 22 2.07 -10.35 -12.89
CA ALA A 22 1.02 -9.49 -12.36
C ALA A 22 -0.39 -9.92 -12.82
N ALA A 23 -0.56 -10.32 -14.07
CA ALA A 23 -1.83 -10.84 -14.57
C ALA A 23 -2.23 -12.16 -13.87
N SER A 24 -1.26 -13.00 -13.57
CA SER A 24 -1.46 -14.26 -12.84
C SER A 24 -1.80 -14.05 -11.36
N ILE A 25 -1.49 -12.88 -10.80
CA ILE A 25 -1.90 -12.46 -9.45
C ILE A 25 -3.32 -11.88 -9.49
N PHE A 26 -3.54 -10.86 -10.34
CA PHE A 26 -4.77 -10.07 -10.29
C PHE A 26 -5.94 -10.66 -11.06
N GLY A 27 -5.70 -11.52 -12.07
CA GLY A 27 -6.75 -12.23 -12.79
C GLY A 27 -7.61 -13.10 -11.85
N PRO A 28 -7.00 -14.07 -11.13
CA PRO A 28 -7.73 -14.90 -10.18
C PRO A 28 -8.42 -14.12 -9.06
N LEU A 29 -7.81 -13.04 -8.55
CA LEU A 29 -8.44 -12.17 -7.55
C LEU A 29 -9.71 -11.50 -8.10
N SER A 30 -9.65 -10.99 -9.34
CA SER A 30 -10.81 -10.42 -10.03
C SER A 30 -11.90 -11.46 -10.27
N ASP A 31 -11.55 -12.67 -10.72
CA ASP A 31 -12.50 -13.76 -10.95
C ASP A 31 -13.19 -14.18 -9.63
N ALA A 32 -12.47 -14.10 -8.51
CA ALA A 32 -12.99 -14.34 -7.18
C ALA A 32 -13.76 -13.14 -6.59
N SER A 33 -13.94 -12.04 -7.34
CA SER A 33 -14.58 -10.80 -6.89
C SER A 33 -13.92 -10.16 -5.66
N VAL A 34 -12.58 -10.22 -5.58
CA VAL A 34 -11.77 -9.51 -4.59
C VAL A 34 -11.33 -8.17 -5.19
N ASN A 35 -11.73 -7.07 -4.56
CA ASN A 35 -11.34 -5.74 -4.99
C ASN A 35 -9.95 -5.40 -4.44
N VAL A 36 -9.05 -4.99 -5.34
CA VAL A 36 -7.70 -4.53 -5.00
C VAL A 36 -7.65 -3.00 -5.10
N ASP A 37 -7.01 -2.33 -4.14
CA ASP A 37 -6.81 -0.88 -4.15
C ASP A 37 -5.36 -0.49 -4.47
N MET A 38 -4.45 -0.56 -3.50
CA MET A 38 -3.05 -0.22 -3.74
C MET A 38 -2.36 -1.37 -4.46
N ILE A 39 -1.52 -1.06 -5.46
CA ILE A 39 -0.58 -2.00 -6.08
C ILE A 39 0.79 -1.31 -6.13
N VAL A 40 1.78 -1.93 -5.48
CA VAL A 40 3.16 -1.43 -5.39
C VAL A 40 4.11 -2.59 -5.67
N GLN A 41 4.85 -2.50 -6.77
CA GLN A 41 5.91 -3.43 -7.09
C GLN A 41 7.25 -2.73 -6.95
N ASN A 42 8.18 -3.37 -6.25
CA ASN A 42 9.57 -2.94 -6.19
C ASN A 42 10.46 -4.02 -6.80
N ALA A 43 11.45 -3.62 -7.59
CA ALA A 43 12.41 -4.55 -8.15
C ALA A 43 13.39 -5.01 -7.06
N SER A 44 13.78 -6.29 -7.11
CA SER A 44 14.86 -6.80 -6.27
C SER A 44 16.23 -6.50 -6.87
N ASP A 45 17.26 -6.45 -6.02
CA ASP A 45 18.66 -6.20 -6.43
C ASP A 45 19.24 -7.29 -7.35
N ASP A 46 18.63 -8.47 -7.38
CA ASP A 46 19.06 -9.61 -8.22
C ASP A 46 18.69 -9.46 -9.70
N GLY A 47 17.81 -8.51 -10.05
CA GLY A 47 17.30 -8.28 -11.41
C GLY A 47 16.48 -9.42 -12.00
N ALA A 48 16.12 -10.42 -11.18
CA ALA A 48 15.39 -11.62 -11.58
C ALA A 48 14.09 -11.81 -10.79
N SER A 49 13.99 -11.15 -9.64
CA SER A 49 12.81 -11.17 -8.79
C SER A 49 12.31 -9.76 -8.47
N ALA A 50 11.07 -9.71 -7.99
CA ALA A 50 10.45 -8.50 -7.49
C ALA A 50 9.63 -8.84 -6.24
N ASP A 51 9.34 -7.81 -5.45
CA ASP A 51 8.36 -7.88 -4.39
C ASP A 51 7.13 -7.10 -4.84
N LEU A 52 5.95 -7.70 -4.68
CA LEU A 52 4.68 -7.06 -5.03
C LEU A 52 3.79 -7.00 -3.79
N THR A 53 3.43 -5.79 -3.40
CA THR A 53 2.50 -5.51 -2.31
C THR A 53 1.22 -4.92 -2.87
N PHE A 54 0.08 -5.39 -2.38
CA PHE A 54 -1.22 -4.82 -2.70
C PHE A 54 -2.13 -4.78 -1.47
N THR A 55 -3.21 -4.02 -1.55
CA THR A 55 -4.24 -3.98 -0.50
C THR A 55 -5.59 -4.43 -1.00
N VAL A 56 -6.36 -5.02 -0.09
CA VAL A 56 -7.75 -5.47 -0.26
C VAL A 56 -8.56 -5.01 0.95
N GLY A 57 -9.90 -5.06 0.88
CA GLY A 57 -10.74 -4.85 2.06
C GLY A 57 -10.48 -5.93 3.12
N LYS A 58 -10.64 -5.61 4.41
CA LYS A 58 -10.31 -6.55 5.50
C LYS A 58 -11.12 -7.84 5.43
N ALA A 59 -12.39 -7.74 5.02
CA ALA A 59 -13.28 -8.87 4.85
C ALA A 59 -12.86 -9.82 3.72
N ASP A 60 -12.04 -9.33 2.77
CA ASP A 60 -11.58 -10.09 1.61
C ASP A 60 -10.22 -10.75 1.82
N LEU A 61 -9.53 -10.48 2.94
CA LEU A 61 -8.17 -10.93 3.18
C LEU A 61 -8.01 -12.45 3.08
N ASP A 62 -8.80 -13.21 3.82
CA ASP A 62 -8.70 -14.68 3.83
C ASP A 62 -8.96 -15.28 2.45
N ARG A 63 -9.97 -14.74 1.74
CA ARG A 63 -10.30 -15.14 0.37
C ARG A 63 -9.16 -14.82 -0.60
N ALA A 64 -8.55 -13.64 -0.47
CA ALA A 64 -7.41 -13.25 -1.30
C ALA A 64 -6.20 -14.18 -1.07
N ILE A 65 -5.90 -14.52 0.18
CA ILE A 65 -4.82 -15.45 0.54
C ILE A 65 -5.08 -16.84 -0.06
N GLU A 66 -6.31 -17.35 0.05
CA GLU A 66 -6.69 -18.65 -0.52
C GLU A 66 -6.53 -18.67 -2.04
N VAL A 67 -7.02 -17.65 -2.74
CA VAL A 67 -6.92 -17.51 -4.21
C VAL A 67 -5.47 -17.49 -4.66
N ILE A 68 -4.62 -16.68 -4.00
CA ILE A 68 -3.20 -16.59 -4.33
C ILE A 68 -2.46 -17.90 -4.00
N GLY A 69 -2.84 -18.56 -2.90
CA GLY A 69 -2.36 -19.90 -2.54
C GLY A 69 -2.65 -20.93 -3.64
N GLY A 70 -3.83 -20.87 -4.27
CA GLY A 70 -4.23 -21.75 -5.36
C GLY A 70 -3.41 -21.61 -6.64
N VAL A 71 -2.74 -20.47 -6.86
CA VAL A 71 -1.88 -20.22 -8.02
C VAL A 71 -0.39 -20.18 -7.68
N ARG A 72 0.01 -20.69 -6.50
CA ARG A 72 1.40 -20.66 -6.03
C ARG A 72 2.40 -21.25 -7.02
N ASP A 73 2.07 -22.37 -7.66
CA ASP A 73 2.98 -23.05 -8.60
C ASP A 73 3.30 -22.19 -9.84
N LEU A 74 2.36 -21.32 -10.24
CA LEU A 74 2.54 -20.38 -11.34
C LEU A 74 3.32 -19.13 -10.90
N LEU A 75 3.03 -18.63 -9.71
CA LEU A 75 3.60 -17.39 -9.18
C LEU A 75 5.02 -17.58 -8.62
N GLN A 76 5.35 -18.76 -8.11
CA GLN A 76 6.66 -19.11 -7.57
C GLN A 76 7.22 -18.09 -6.55
N TYR A 77 6.35 -17.42 -5.80
CA TYR A 77 6.77 -16.50 -4.74
C TYR A 77 7.50 -17.25 -3.62
N GLN A 78 8.44 -16.58 -2.97
CA GLN A 78 9.17 -17.11 -1.83
C GLN A 78 8.27 -17.14 -0.59
N GLU A 79 7.69 -15.99 -0.25
CA GLU A 79 6.82 -15.83 0.92
C GLU A 79 5.57 -15.00 0.56
N LEU A 80 4.47 -15.32 1.25
CA LEU A 80 3.27 -14.50 1.26
C LEU A 80 3.11 -13.96 2.68
N LEU A 81 3.24 -12.65 2.83
CA LEU A 81 3.03 -11.93 4.07
C LEU A 81 1.67 -11.22 4.01
N SER A 82 0.96 -11.20 5.13
CA SER A 82 -0.30 -10.47 5.25
C SER A 82 -0.38 -9.72 6.56
N ASP A 83 -1.07 -8.57 6.54
CA ASP A 83 -1.30 -7.75 7.72
C ASP A 83 -2.66 -7.04 7.63
N PRO A 84 -3.65 -7.41 8.46
CA PRO A 84 -4.94 -6.73 8.53
C PRO A 84 -4.89 -5.45 9.39
N ASN A 85 -3.78 -5.12 10.05
CA ASN A 85 -3.72 -4.01 11.01
C ASN A 85 -3.03 -2.78 10.41
N VAL A 86 -3.44 -2.41 9.21
CA VAL A 86 -2.92 -1.24 8.50
C VAL A 86 -4.02 -0.21 8.25
N VAL A 87 -3.61 1.05 8.12
CA VAL A 87 -4.46 2.14 7.65
C VAL A 87 -3.77 2.82 6.47
N LYS A 88 -4.56 3.12 5.43
CA LYS A 88 -4.11 3.95 4.31
C LYS A 88 -4.39 5.40 4.62
N VAL A 89 -3.36 6.23 4.62
CA VAL A 89 -3.47 7.68 4.80
C VAL A 89 -3.01 8.36 3.52
N SER A 90 -3.84 9.26 2.99
CA SER A 90 -3.58 9.97 1.76
C SER A 90 -3.64 11.48 1.94
N VAL A 91 -2.64 12.17 1.41
CA VAL A 91 -2.65 13.62 1.24
C VAL A 91 -2.91 13.91 -0.23
N ILE A 92 -3.94 14.71 -0.51
CA ILE A 92 -4.31 15.14 -1.85
C ILE A 92 -3.88 16.60 -2.00
N GLY A 93 -3.13 16.91 -3.04
CA GLY A 93 -2.63 18.25 -3.32
C GLY A 93 -2.51 18.51 -4.82
N VAL A 94 -2.51 19.78 -5.22
CA VAL A 94 -2.43 20.16 -6.62
C VAL A 94 -0.97 20.08 -7.09
N GLY A 95 -0.62 19.03 -7.83
CA GLY A 95 0.65 18.92 -8.56
C GLY A 95 1.87 18.50 -7.73
N MET A 96 2.00 17.20 -7.46
CA MET A 96 3.20 16.58 -6.88
C MET A 96 4.48 16.86 -7.69
N ARG A 97 4.34 16.98 -9.02
CA ARG A 97 5.46 17.27 -9.94
C ARG A 97 5.98 18.70 -9.82
N THR A 98 5.17 19.64 -9.33
CA THR A 98 5.50 21.05 -9.17
C THR A 98 5.73 21.44 -7.71
N HIS A 99 5.29 20.63 -6.75
CA HIS A 99 5.41 20.88 -5.31
C HIS A 99 6.01 19.67 -4.58
N ALA A 100 7.32 19.48 -4.69
CA ALA A 100 8.08 18.46 -3.94
C ALA A 100 7.89 18.56 -2.40
N GLY A 101 7.43 19.71 -1.91
CA GLY A 101 7.16 19.94 -0.49
C GLY A 101 6.06 19.05 0.10
N VAL A 102 5.07 18.60 -0.68
CA VAL A 102 3.94 17.84 -0.14
C VAL A 102 4.39 16.52 0.48
N ALA A 103 5.14 15.68 -0.25
CA ALA A 103 5.66 14.43 0.29
C ALA A 103 6.63 14.67 1.46
N LYS A 104 7.48 15.69 1.34
CA LYS A 104 8.44 16.06 2.40
C LYS A 104 7.71 16.33 3.72
N THR A 105 6.73 17.22 3.73
CA THR A 105 5.93 17.55 4.92
C THR A 105 5.28 16.30 5.52
N MET A 106 4.71 15.43 4.68
CA MET A 106 4.09 14.19 5.14
C MET A 106 5.08 13.29 5.88
N PHE A 107 6.24 13.04 5.27
CA PHE A 107 7.23 12.11 5.81
C PHE A 107 7.90 12.66 7.06
N GLU A 108 8.25 13.96 7.08
CA GLU A 108 8.81 14.62 8.27
C GLU A 108 7.80 14.59 9.44
N THR A 109 6.54 14.93 9.18
CA THR A 109 5.48 14.94 10.20
C THR A 109 5.28 13.56 10.83
N LEU A 110 5.23 12.50 10.02
CA LEU A 110 5.08 11.13 10.53
C LEU A 110 6.32 10.68 11.31
N ALA A 111 7.52 11.02 10.82
CA ALA A 111 8.79 10.69 11.49
C ALA A 111 8.91 11.37 12.87
N GLU A 112 8.51 12.65 13.01
CA GLU A 112 8.52 13.37 14.28
C GLU A 112 7.61 12.73 15.35
N LYS A 113 6.59 11.98 14.92
CA LYS A 113 5.70 11.22 15.82
C LYS A 113 6.15 9.78 16.02
N GLY A 114 7.27 9.36 15.44
CA GLY A 114 7.76 7.98 15.51
C GLY A 114 6.90 6.97 14.72
N ILE A 115 6.13 7.44 13.73
CA ILE A 115 5.24 6.59 12.94
C ILE A 115 6.01 6.04 11.75
N ASN A 116 6.21 4.72 11.73
CA ASN A 116 6.88 4.06 10.62
C ASN A 116 5.96 3.92 9.39
N ILE A 117 6.47 4.28 8.22
CA ILE A 117 5.80 4.09 6.93
C ILE A 117 6.16 2.71 6.37
N GLN A 118 5.15 1.90 6.08
CA GLN A 118 5.34 0.54 5.59
C GLN A 118 5.38 0.48 4.05
N VAL A 119 4.50 1.25 3.39
CA VAL A 119 4.36 1.28 1.93
C VAL A 119 4.07 2.72 1.51
N ILE A 120 4.63 3.15 0.38
CA ILE A 120 4.37 4.44 -0.24
C ILE A 120 3.83 4.20 -1.64
N SER A 121 2.75 4.89 -2.01
CA SER A 121 2.26 4.98 -3.38
C SER A 121 1.90 6.42 -3.71
N THR A 122 2.20 6.86 -4.93
CA THR A 122 1.99 8.24 -5.34
C THR A 122 1.34 8.32 -6.72
N SER A 123 0.53 9.35 -6.93
CA SER A 123 0.07 9.82 -8.23
C SER A 123 0.49 11.27 -8.44
N GLU A 124 0.06 11.90 -9.54
CA GLU A 124 0.35 13.31 -9.81
C GLU A 124 -0.23 14.28 -8.76
N ILE A 125 -1.25 13.86 -8.00
CA ILE A 125 -1.99 14.72 -7.07
C ILE A 125 -2.18 14.10 -5.68
N LYS A 126 -1.63 12.91 -5.43
CA LYS A 126 -1.89 12.16 -4.19
C LYS A 126 -0.65 11.42 -3.74
N VAL A 127 -0.29 11.56 -2.47
CA VAL A 127 0.64 10.65 -1.77
C VAL A 127 -0.18 9.80 -0.83
N SER A 128 -0.01 8.49 -0.88
CA SER A 128 -0.65 7.54 0.02
C SER A 128 0.41 6.71 0.72
N VAL A 129 0.24 6.50 2.02
CA VAL A 129 1.09 5.64 2.81
C VAL A 129 0.26 4.60 3.55
N LEU A 130 0.84 3.42 3.77
CA LEU A 130 0.35 2.48 4.77
C LEU A 130 1.17 2.62 6.04
N ILE A 131 0.48 2.73 7.17
CA ILE A 131 1.05 2.74 8.53
C ILE A 131 0.28 1.73 9.40
N SER A 132 0.82 1.41 10.59
CA SER A 132 0.08 0.59 11.57
C SER A 132 -1.20 1.30 12.00
N GLU A 133 -2.32 0.56 12.06
CA GLU A 133 -3.66 1.08 12.38
C GLU A 133 -3.71 1.76 13.76
N GLU A 134 -2.85 1.36 14.70
CA GLU A 134 -2.78 1.97 16.04
C GLU A 134 -2.42 3.46 16.00
N TYR A 135 -1.72 3.92 14.95
CA TYR A 135 -1.29 5.31 14.80
C TYR A 135 -2.31 6.18 14.05
N THR A 136 -3.47 5.64 13.66
CA THR A 136 -4.44 6.34 12.79
C THR A 136 -4.75 7.75 13.27
N GLU A 137 -5.21 7.90 14.52
CA GLU A 137 -5.62 9.21 15.06
C GLU A 137 -4.45 10.19 15.20
N LEU A 138 -3.28 9.67 15.61
CA LEU A 138 -2.09 10.49 15.76
C LEU A 138 -1.59 10.99 14.40
N ALA A 139 -1.57 10.12 13.39
CA ALA A 139 -1.17 10.46 12.02
C ALA A 139 -2.11 11.51 11.42
N LEU A 140 -3.43 11.29 11.52
CA LEU A 140 -4.43 12.22 10.97
C LEU A 140 -4.32 13.60 11.59
N ARG A 141 -4.32 13.69 12.92
CA ARG A 141 -4.20 14.99 13.61
C ARG A 141 -2.91 15.70 13.27
N SER A 142 -1.79 14.98 13.28
CA SER A 142 -0.48 15.58 12.98
C SER A 142 -0.41 16.10 11.55
N LEU A 143 -0.95 15.33 10.59
CA LEU A 143 -0.97 15.74 9.20
C LEU A 143 -1.97 16.87 8.95
N HIS A 144 -3.15 16.90 9.60
CA HIS A 144 -4.07 18.03 9.52
C HIS A 144 -3.40 19.33 9.94
N THR A 145 -2.76 19.35 11.11
CA THR A 145 -2.00 20.51 11.58
C THR A 145 -0.85 20.87 10.63
N ALA A 146 -0.09 19.90 10.14
CA ALA A 146 1.06 20.16 9.26
C ALA A 146 0.69 20.74 7.88
N TYR A 147 -0.56 20.57 7.45
CA TYR A 147 -1.11 21.15 6.21
C TYR A 147 -2.07 22.31 6.45
N ASP A 148 -2.15 22.83 7.69
CA ASP A 148 -3.05 23.92 8.09
C ASP A 148 -4.54 23.61 7.79
N LEU A 149 -4.97 22.36 8.02
CA LEU A 149 -6.33 21.87 7.78
C LEU A 149 -7.13 21.62 9.07
N ASP A 150 -6.76 22.29 10.17
CA ASP A 150 -7.43 22.10 11.47
C ASP A 150 -8.80 22.81 11.55
N ASP A 151 -9.10 23.71 10.61
CA ASP A 151 -10.36 24.48 10.52
C ASP A 151 -11.40 23.89 9.54
N GLU A 152 -11.13 22.73 8.93
CA GLU A 152 -12.03 21.94 8.06
C GLU A 152 -12.41 20.58 8.67
#